data_AF-A0A7X7XYF1-F1
#
_entry.id   AF-A0A7X7XYF1-F1
#
_cell.length_a   1.000
_cell.length_b   1.000
_cell.length_c   1.000
_cell.angle_alpha   90.00
_cell.angle_beta   90.00
_cell.angle_gamma   90.00
#
_symmetry.space_group_name_H-M   'P 1'
#
loop_
_entity.id
_entity.type
_entity.pdbx_description
1 polymer ?
#
loop_
_entity_poly.entity_id
_entity_poly.type
_entity_poly.pdbx_seq_one_letter_code
_entity_poly.pdbx_strand_id
1 'polypeptide(L)'
;MKKFIYLFFILIGISIYIFFNKEEKIILKESIYLKEAIYKEREVIQEKDLTIFNERKNINEDYIGEIIIEDLISEYVVQTVDNEFYLKHDFYKNEFSQGSVFLDYRISLDDQNLIIYGHYVYKDETSKFSLLHLLKEEENYEKYKNIKLDLGY
;
A
#
# COMPACT_ATOMS: atom_id res chain seq x y z
N MET A 1 -18.41 43.36 -53.76
CA MET A 1 -18.13 43.58 -52.32
C MET A 1 -18.72 42.50 -51.42
N LYS A 2 -20.04 42.21 -51.44
CA LYS A 2 -20.67 41.19 -50.56
C LYS A 2 -20.06 39.78 -50.63
N LYS A 3 -19.69 39.27 -51.82
CA LYS A 3 -19.05 37.95 -51.98
C LYS A 3 -17.68 37.82 -51.28
N PHE A 4 -16.91 38.90 -51.19
CA PHE A 4 -15.61 38.90 -50.50
C PHE A 4 -15.77 38.83 -48.97
N ILE A 5 -16.88 39.37 -48.43
CA ILE A 5 -17.19 39.32 -47.00
C ILE A 5 -17.50 37.88 -46.56
N TYR A 6 -18.27 37.11 -47.34
CA TYR A 6 -18.55 35.70 -47.03
C TYR A 6 -17.29 34.82 -47.04
N LEU A 7 -16.37 35.07 -47.98
CA LEU A 7 -15.11 34.32 -48.07
C LEU A 7 -14.22 34.56 -46.82
N PHE A 8 -14.23 35.78 -46.28
CA PHE A 8 -13.50 36.14 -45.08
C PHE A 8 -14.01 35.41 -43.83
N PHE A 9 -15.33 35.31 -43.64
CA PHE A 9 -15.91 34.55 -42.51
C PHE A 9 -15.63 33.04 -42.58
N ILE A 10 -15.58 32.47 -43.79
CA ILE A 10 -15.24 31.05 -43.98
C ILE A 10 -13.79 30.77 -43.55
N LEU A 11 -12.84 31.64 -43.91
CA LEU A 11 -11.43 31.50 -43.52
C LEU A 11 -11.23 31.61 -42.01
N ILE A 12 -11.98 32.50 -41.34
CA ILE A 12 -12.00 32.60 -39.87
C ILE A 12 -12.53 31.33 -39.23
N GLY A 13 -13.64 30.78 -39.74
CA GLY A 13 -14.19 29.52 -39.23
C GLY A 13 -13.21 28.36 -39.32
N ILE A 14 -12.47 28.27 -40.45
CA ILE A 14 -11.44 27.23 -40.64
C ILE A 14 -10.25 27.43 -39.70
N SER A 15 -9.78 28.67 -39.49
CA SER A 15 -8.64 28.92 -38.58
C SER A 15 -9.00 28.58 -37.13
N ILE A 16 -10.22 28.92 -36.70
CA ILE A 16 -10.77 28.57 -35.38
C ILE A 16 -10.87 27.05 -35.22
N TYR A 17 -11.39 26.35 -36.22
CA TYR A 17 -11.49 24.88 -36.20
C TYR A 17 -10.12 24.18 -36.10
N ILE A 18 -9.11 24.67 -36.84
CA ILE A 18 -7.74 24.15 -36.77
C ILE A 18 -7.13 24.42 -35.39
N PHE A 19 -7.39 25.59 -34.82
CA PHE A 19 -6.91 25.97 -33.50
C PHE A 19 -7.46 25.05 -32.40
N PHE A 20 -8.78 24.84 -32.35
CA PHE A 20 -9.41 23.95 -31.37
C PHE A 20 -8.94 22.49 -31.49
N ASN A 21 -8.85 21.95 -32.71
CA ASN A 21 -8.32 20.59 -32.92
C ASN A 21 -6.86 20.42 -32.50
N LYS A 22 -6.07 21.50 -32.55
CA LYS A 22 -4.67 21.48 -32.14
C LYS A 22 -4.55 21.43 -30.62
N GLU A 23 -5.36 22.20 -29.89
CA GLU A 23 -5.42 22.15 -28.43
C GLU A 23 -5.84 20.76 -27.92
N GLU A 24 -6.90 20.18 -28.48
CA GLU A 24 -7.38 18.86 -28.08
C GLU A 24 -6.30 17.77 -28.27
N LYS A 25 -5.55 17.80 -29.39
CA LYS A 25 -4.44 16.87 -29.64
C LYS A 25 -3.28 17.04 -28.65
N ILE A 26 -3.00 18.27 -28.21
CA ILE A 26 -1.94 18.53 -27.22
C ILE A 26 -2.33 17.92 -25.87
N ILE A 27 -3.57 18.19 -25.42
CA ILE A 27 -4.11 17.64 -24.17
C ILE A 27 -4.10 16.11 -24.20
N LEU A 28 -4.54 15.51 -25.31
CA LEU A 28 -4.53 14.05 -25.46
C LEU A 28 -3.10 13.48 -25.36
N LYS A 29 -2.13 14.10 -26.02
CA LYS A 29 -0.72 13.67 -25.97
C LYS A 29 -0.13 13.79 -24.57
N GLU A 30 -0.44 14.85 -23.85
CA GLU A 30 -0.02 15.05 -22.45
C GLU A 30 -0.64 14.00 -21.53
N SER A 31 -1.93 13.70 -21.70
CA SER A 31 -2.62 12.65 -20.92
C SER A 31 -2.04 11.25 -21.15
N ILE A 32 -1.64 10.92 -22.39
CA ILE A 32 -0.97 9.66 -22.73
C ILE A 32 0.40 9.60 -22.05
N TYR A 33 1.19 10.67 -22.16
CA TYR A 33 2.51 10.74 -21.53
C TYR A 33 2.44 10.56 -20.01
N LEU A 34 1.48 11.21 -19.34
CA LEU A 34 1.25 11.06 -17.91
C LEU A 34 0.85 9.62 -17.54
N LYS A 35 -0.02 9.00 -18.33
CA LYS A 35 -0.43 7.61 -18.10
C LYS A 35 0.74 6.63 -18.23
N GLU A 36 1.60 6.80 -19.24
CA GLU A 36 2.80 5.98 -19.42
C GLU A 36 3.80 6.16 -18.28
N ALA A 37 3.97 7.40 -17.78
CA ALA A 37 4.82 7.68 -16.62
C ALA A 37 4.31 6.98 -15.36
N ILE A 38 3.01 7.07 -15.06
CA ILE A 38 2.38 6.39 -13.90
C ILE A 38 2.52 4.87 -14.03
N TYR A 39 2.35 4.32 -15.23
CA TYR A 39 2.48 2.88 -15.45
C TYR A 39 3.89 2.38 -15.14
N LYS A 40 4.92 3.07 -15.65
CA LYS A 40 6.32 2.74 -15.35
C LYS A 40 6.65 2.87 -13.87
N GLU A 41 6.16 3.94 -13.22
CA GLU A 41 6.38 4.12 -11.79
C GLU A 41 5.77 2.97 -10.98
N ARG A 42 4.56 2.51 -11.33
CA ARG A 42 3.94 1.34 -10.70
C ARG A 42 4.74 0.05 -10.91
N GLU A 43 5.26 -0.20 -12.10
CA GLU A 43 6.11 -1.37 -12.36
C GLU A 43 7.36 -1.36 -11.48
N VAL A 44 8.03 -0.20 -11.37
CA VAL A 44 9.23 -0.05 -10.52
C VAL A 44 8.90 -0.25 -9.04
N ILE A 45 7.78 0.28 -8.57
CA ILE A 45 7.33 0.09 -7.17
C ILE A 45 7.03 -1.38 -6.92
N GLN A 46 6.30 -2.05 -7.81
CA GLN A 46 5.95 -3.46 -7.66
C GLN A 46 7.20 -4.36 -7.66
N GLU A 47 8.17 -4.10 -8.54
CA GLU A 47 9.45 -4.83 -8.55
C GLU A 47 10.21 -4.63 -7.23
N LYS A 48 10.25 -3.39 -6.72
CA LYS A 48 10.89 -3.07 -5.45
C LYS A 48 10.20 -3.75 -4.27
N ASP A 49 8.87 -3.72 -4.20
CA ASP A 49 8.09 -4.33 -3.12
C ASP A 49 8.31 -5.85 -3.09
N LEU A 50 8.29 -6.51 -4.26
CA LEU A 50 8.59 -7.93 -4.38
C LEU A 50 10.03 -8.26 -3.98
N THR A 51 10.98 -7.39 -4.30
CA THR A 51 12.38 -7.54 -3.88
C THR A 51 12.52 -7.50 -2.36
N ILE A 52 11.91 -6.49 -1.72
CA ILE A 52 11.92 -6.35 -0.26
C ILE A 52 11.25 -7.56 0.40
N PHE A 53 10.10 -8.00 -0.11
CA PHE A 53 9.42 -9.19 0.39
C PHE A 53 10.34 -10.42 0.37
N ASN A 54 10.98 -10.68 -0.77
CA ASN A 54 11.89 -11.82 -0.92
C ASN A 54 13.10 -11.72 0.01
N GLU A 55 13.67 -10.53 0.21
CA GLU A 55 14.76 -10.33 1.18
C GLU A 55 14.32 -10.72 2.60
N ARG A 56 13.13 -10.31 3.04
CA ARG A 56 12.59 -10.67 4.36
C ARG A 56 12.26 -12.15 4.46
N LYS A 57 11.66 -12.73 3.43
CA LYS A 57 11.38 -14.18 3.33
C LYS A 57 12.67 -15.01 3.38
N ASN A 58 13.77 -14.51 2.83
CA ASN A 58 15.08 -15.16 2.90
C ASN A 58 15.70 -15.09 4.30
N ILE A 59 15.42 -14.05 5.08
CA ILE A 59 15.85 -13.96 6.48
C ILE A 59 15.02 -14.90 7.36
N ASN A 60 13.71 -14.93 7.15
CA ASN A 60 12.81 -15.83 7.85
C ASN A 60 11.75 -16.39 6.90
N GLU A 61 11.82 -17.69 6.66
CA GLU A 61 10.89 -18.42 5.79
C GLU A 61 9.44 -18.36 6.27
N ASP A 62 9.20 -18.05 7.54
CA ASP A 62 7.86 -17.92 8.13
C ASP A 62 7.24 -16.54 7.85
N TYR A 63 7.99 -15.59 7.28
CA TYR A 63 7.49 -14.25 6.94
C TYR A 63 6.35 -14.31 5.92
N ILE A 64 5.24 -13.63 6.20
CA ILE A 64 4.09 -13.59 5.29
C ILE A 64 3.72 -12.17 4.84
N GLY A 65 4.24 -11.14 5.51
CA GLY A 65 3.92 -9.75 5.20
C GLY A 65 4.12 -8.81 6.38
N GLU A 66 3.61 -7.59 6.25
CA GLU A 66 3.67 -6.55 7.26
C GLU A 66 2.26 -6.05 7.62
N ILE A 67 1.96 -5.96 8.91
CA ILE A 67 0.72 -5.31 9.38
C ILE A 67 1.02 -3.86 9.75
N ILE A 68 0.23 -2.97 9.17
CA ILE A 68 0.40 -1.52 9.30
C ILE A 68 -0.93 -0.93 9.77
N ILE A 69 -0.89 -0.16 10.85
CA ILE A 69 -2.01 0.61 11.38
C ILE A 69 -1.59 2.07 11.35
N GLU A 70 -1.69 2.69 10.17
CA GLU A 70 -1.21 4.06 9.90
C GLU A 70 0.17 4.33 10.54
N ASP A 71 0.31 5.39 11.32
CA ASP A 71 1.55 5.72 12.05
C ASP A 71 1.64 5.06 13.44
N LEU A 72 0.68 4.19 13.79
CA LEU A 72 0.58 3.59 15.12
C LEU A 72 1.40 2.32 15.27
N ILE A 73 1.25 1.37 14.34
CA ILE A 73 1.90 0.05 14.39
C ILE A 73 2.42 -0.30 13.00
N SER A 74 3.66 -0.79 12.93
CA SER A 74 4.26 -1.41 11.74
C SER A 74 5.07 -2.62 12.21
N GLU A 75 4.56 -3.83 11.96
CA GLU A 75 5.17 -5.06 12.46
C GLU A 75 5.21 -6.14 11.39
N TYR A 76 6.32 -6.87 11.31
CA TYR A 76 6.43 -8.05 10.48
C TYR A 76 5.52 -9.16 11.03
N VAL A 77 4.74 -9.76 10.14
CA VAL A 77 3.87 -10.88 10.43
C VAL A 77 4.53 -12.15 9.95
N VAL A 78 4.62 -13.12 10.85
CA VAL A 78 5.11 -14.47 10.58
C VAL A 78 4.02 -15.51 10.82
N GLN A 79 4.14 -16.69 10.23
CA GLN A 79 3.25 -17.81 10.49
C GLN A 79 4.05 -19.10 10.52
N THR A 80 3.81 -19.92 11.54
CA THR A 80 4.46 -21.23 11.69
C THR A 80 3.42 -22.32 11.92
N VAL A 81 3.85 -23.51 12.30
CA VAL A 81 3.00 -24.71 12.46
C VAL A 81 2.22 -24.75 13.78
N ASP A 82 2.41 -23.76 14.65
CA ASP A 82 1.73 -23.60 15.93
C ASP A 82 1.55 -22.11 16.30
N ASN A 83 0.84 -21.84 17.39
CA ASN A 83 0.65 -20.50 17.96
C ASN A 83 1.56 -20.25 19.18
N GLU A 84 2.61 -21.04 19.38
CA GLU A 84 3.44 -21.02 20.59
C GLU A 84 4.85 -20.51 20.34
N PHE A 85 5.46 -20.85 19.20
CA PHE A 85 6.85 -20.52 18.90
C PHE A 85 7.09 -19.01 18.95
N TYR A 86 6.34 -18.23 18.19
CA TYR A 86 6.51 -16.78 18.10
C TYR A 86 5.98 -15.98 19.30
N LEU A 87 5.39 -16.65 20.31
CA LEU A 87 5.13 -16.00 21.60
C LEU A 87 6.43 -15.64 22.32
N LYS A 88 7.53 -16.34 22.04
CA LYS A 88 8.82 -16.17 22.75
C LYS A 88 10.03 -16.09 21.82
N HIS A 89 9.80 -15.85 20.53
CA HIS A 89 10.86 -15.65 19.55
C HIS A 89 10.64 -14.40 18.69
N ASP A 90 11.72 -13.71 18.38
CA ASP A 90 11.72 -12.59 17.45
C ASP A 90 11.65 -13.04 15.98
N PHE A 91 11.64 -12.07 15.07
CA PHE A 91 11.63 -12.30 13.62
C PHE A 91 12.82 -13.13 13.13
N TYR A 92 13.94 -13.12 13.85
CA TYR A 92 15.15 -13.86 13.48
C TYR A 92 15.19 -15.25 14.14
N LYS A 93 14.08 -15.69 14.75
CA LYS A 93 13.95 -16.95 15.48
C LYS A 93 14.84 -17.03 16.73
N ASN A 94 15.29 -15.90 17.28
CA ASN A 94 16.01 -15.85 18.57
C ASN A 94 15.02 -15.75 19.74
N GLU A 95 15.38 -16.31 20.90
CA GLU A 95 14.57 -16.14 22.11
C GLU A 95 14.40 -14.65 22.46
N PHE A 96 13.15 -14.21 22.53
CA PHE A 96 12.80 -12.83 22.85
C PHE A 96 11.46 -12.80 23.56
N SER A 97 11.43 -12.28 24.79
CA SER A 97 10.24 -12.34 25.66
C SER A 97 9.05 -11.53 25.17
N GLN A 98 9.28 -10.58 24.25
CA GLN A 98 8.20 -9.82 23.62
C GLN A 98 7.68 -10.51 22.35
N GLY A 99 8.32 -11.59 21.91
CA GLY A 99 7.91 -12.39 20.76
C GLY A 99 7.89 -11.61 19.43
N SER A 100 7.06 -12.10 18.52
CA SER A 100 6.77 -11.49 17.22
C SER A 100 5.26 -11.33 17.04
N VAL A 101 4.86 -10.59 16.01
CA VAL A 101 3.48 -10.57 15.55
C VAL A 101 3.27 -11.75 14.59
N PHE A 102 2.25 -12.57 14.81
CA PHE A 102 2.06 -13.80 14.04
C PHE A 102 0.61 -14.11 13.71
N LEU A 103 0.38 -14.69 12.54
CA LEU A 103 -0.92 -15.21 12.09
C LEU A 103 -1.18 -16.58 12.72
N ASP A 104 -2.43 -16.86 13.09
CA ASP A 104 -2.83 -18.19 13.59
C ASP A 104 -2.46 -19.30 12.60
N TYR A 105 -1.84 -20.38 13.07
CA TYR A 105 -1.34 -21.47 12.22
C TYR A 105 -2.42 -22.18 11.39
N ARG A 106 -3.70 -22.09 11.78
CA ARG A 106 -4.81 -22.78 11.10
C ARG A 106 -5.38 -22.00 9.94
N ILE A 107 -5.03 -20.73 9.83
CA ILE A 107 -5.68 -19.77 8.92
C ILE A 107 -4.88 -19.66 7.62
N SER A 108 -5.59 -19.67 6.50
CA SER A 108 -5.03 -19.35 5.18
C SER A 108 -5.31 -17.88 4.82
N LEU A 109 -4.47 -17.27 3.99
CA LEU A 109 -4.60 -15.83 3.65
C LEU A 109 -5.87 -15.48 2.86
N ASP A 110 -6.53 -16.48 2.27
CA ASP A 110 -7.81 -16.38 1.59
C ASP A 110 -9.03 -16.56 2.51
N ASP A 111 -8.82 -16.89 3.79
CA ASP A 111 -9.89 -17.01 4.76
C ASP A 111 -10.54 -15.65 5.06
N GLN A 112 -11.84 -15.68 5.35
CA GLN A 112 -12.62 -14.47 5.65
C GLN A 112 -12.23 -13.80 6.97
N ASN A 113 -11.61 -14.56 7.89
CA ASN A 113 -11.24 -14.07 9.21
C ASN A 113 -9.78 -14.40 9.49
N LEU A 114 -8.93 -13.38 9.47
CA LEU A 114 -7.53 -13.49 9.82
C LEU A 114 -7.34 -13.14 11.30
N ILE A 115 -6.76 -14.06 12.06
CA ILE A 115 -6.48 -13.85 13.50
C ILE A 115 -4.97 -13.68 13.66
N ILE A 116 -4.57 -12.45 13.98
CA ILE A 116 -3.16 -12.08 14.17
C ILE A 116 -2.95 -11.76 15.65
N TYR A 117 -1.93 -12.37 16.22
CA TYR A 117 -1.54 -12.21 17.62
C TYR A 117 -0.31 -11.32 17.74
N GLY A 118 -0.22 -10.57 18.84
CA GLY A 118 0.94 -9.78 19.22
C GLY A 118 0.87 -9.44 20.70
N HIS A 119 2.01 -9.32 21.35
CA HIS A 119 2.07 -9.05 22.79
C HIS A 119 1.67 -7.63 23.15
N TYR A 120 1.11 -7.48 24.35
CA TYR A 120 1.14 -6.22 25.10
C TYR A 120 2.32 -6.28 26.08
N VAL A 121 3.27 -5.37 25.95
CA VAL A 121 4.55 -5.36 26.64
C VAL A 121 4.56 -4.22 27.66
N TYR A 122 4.26 -4.53 28.92
CA TYR A 122 4.18 -3.53 30.00
C TYR A 122 5.42 -2.64 30.19
N LYS A 123 6.61 -3.12 29.80
CA LYS A 123 7.87 -2.38 29.94
C LYS A 123 8.19 -1.50 28.73
N ASP A 124 7.49 -1.69 27.62
CA ASP A 124 7.68 -0.98 26.37
C ASP A 124 6.36 -0.93 25.60
N GLU A 125 5.57 0.11 25.87
CA GLU A 125 4.25 0.28 25.28
C GLU A 125 4.28 0.56 23.78
N THR A 126 5.47 0.77 23.18
CA THR A 126 5.64 0.97 21.73
C THR A 126 5.88 -0.34 20.98
N SER A 127 6.10 -1.45 21.69
CA SER A 127 6.46 -2.73 21.10
C SER A 127 5.22 -3.55 20.72
N LYS A 128 5.27 -4.24 19.57
CA LYS A 128 4.26 -5.18 19.09
C LYS A 128 2.87 -4.54 19.06
N PHE A 129 1.91 -5.17 19.71
CA PHE A 129 0.51 -4.74 19.73
C PHE A 129 0.15 -3.96 21.00
N SER A 130 1.16 -3.51 21.75
CA SER A 130 0.93 -2.75 22.97
C SER A 130 0.09 -1.52 22.71
N LEU A 131 0.35 -0.78 21.63
CA LEU A 131 -0.38 0.44 21.26
C LEU A 131 -1.86 0.22 20.90
N LEU A 132 -2.32 -1.02 20.67
CA LEU A 132 -3.74 -1.28 20.40
C LEU A 132 -4.66 -0.85 21.56
N HIS A 133 -4.13 -0.74 22.78
CA HIS A 133 -4.91 -0.26 23.92
C HIS A 133 -5.40 1.19 23.74
N LEU A 134 -4.70 2.00 22.92
CA LEU A 134 -5.08 3.40 22.64
C LEU A 134 -6.38 3.48 21.84
N LEU A 135 -6.71 2.44 21.07
CA LEU A 135 -7.92 2.37 20.24
C LEU A 135 -9.21 2.23 21.08
N LYS A 136 -9.10 2.11 22.41
CA LYS A 136 -10.25 2.18 23.32
C LYS A 136 -10.84 3.58 23.41
N GLU A 137 -10.04 4.60 23.15
CA GLU A 137 -10.48 6.00 23.10
C GLU A 137 -11.02 6.33 21.71
N GLU A 138 -12.20 6.95 21.63
CA GLU A 138 -12.91 7.22 20.38
C GLU A 138 -12.08 8.05 19.39
N GLU A 139 -11.38 9.08 19.88
CA GLU A 139 -10.51 9.93 19.05
C GLU A 139 -9.38 9.13 18.39
N ASN A 140 -8.74 8.24 19.13
CA ASN A 140 -7.67 7.39 18.61
C ASN A 140 -8.22 6.33 17.65
N TYR A 141 -9.38 5.74 17.97
CA TYR A 141 -10.04 4.80 17.06
C TYR A 141 -10.35 5.48 15.72
N GLU A 142 -11.00 6.64 15.73
CA GLU A 142 -11.35 7.34 14.49
C GLU A 142 -10.13 7.73 13.66
N LYS A 143 -9.04 8.09 14.33
CA LYS A 143 -7.75 8.37 13.68
C LYS A 143 -7.13 7.11 13.07
N TYR A 144 -7.08 5.98 13.78
CA TYR A 144 -6.29 4.80 13.44
C TYR A 144 -7.12 3.57 13.01
N LYS A 145 -8.38 3.75 12.59
CA LYS A 145 -9.31 2.66 12.27
C LYS A 145 -8.95 1.85 11.02
N ASN A 146 -8.02 2.33 10.20
CA ASN A 146 -7.61 1.65 8.99
C ASN A 146 -6.42 0.74 9.27
N ILE A 147 -6.55 -0.53 8.88
CA ILE A 147 -5.51 -1.53 9.00
C ILE A 147 -5.17 -2.03 7.59
N LYS A 148 -3.88 -2.09 7.27
CA LYS A 148 -3.35 -2.69 6.06
C LYS A 148 -2.54 -3.92 6.42
N LEU A 149 -2.81 -5.04 5.75
CA LEU A 149 -1.91 -6.19 5.71
C LEU A 149 -1.25 -6.20 4.33
N ASP A 150 0.05 -5.92 4.29
CA ASP A 150 0.84 -5.92 3.07
C ASP A 150 1.54 -7.27 2.89
N LEU A 151 1.12 -8.01 1.86
CA LEU A 151 1.66 -9.34 1.56
C LEU A 151 2.84 -9.28 0.59
N GLY A 152 3.21 -8.10 0.08
CA GLY A 152 4.42 -7.90 -0.73
C GLY A 152 4.45 -8.57 -2.12
N TYR A 153 3.29 -8.97 -2.66
CA TYR A 153 3.14 -9.52 -4.02
C TYR A 153 1.86 -9.06 -4.72
#